data_AF-A0A3B8KV78-F1
#
_entry.id   AF-A0A3B8KV78-F1
#
_cell.length_a   1.000
_cell.length_b   1.000
_cell.length_c   1.000
_cell.angle_alpha   90.00
_cell.angle_beta   90.00
_cell.angle_gamma   90.00
#
_symmetry.space_group_name_H-M   'P 1'
#
loop_
_entity.id
_entity.type
_entity.pdbx_description
1 polymer ?
#
loop_
_entity_poly.entity_id
_entity_poly.type
_entity_poly.pdbx_seq_one_letter_code
_entity_poly.pdbx_strand_id
1 'polypeptide(L)' 'FNTNMPFDRFALEQVAGDLLPHASMSQRIASGFNRNTTYNEEGGSDPEEFQVVYAVERASTTGT' A
#
# COMPACT_ATOMS: atom_id res chain seq x y z
N PHE A 1 -8.65 -5.64 18.00
CA PHE A 1 -8.61 -5.71 16.53
C PHE A 1 -9.51 -4.67 15.88
N ASN A 2 -10.76 -4.46 16.34
CA ASN A 2 -11.63 -3.39 15.82
C ASN A 2 -11.78 -2.25 16.84
N THR A 3 -10.96 -1.20 16.70
CA THR A 3 -11.04 0.01 17.54
C THR A 3 -11.99 1.07 16.98
N ASN A 4 -12.77 0.74 15.93
CA ASN A 4 -13.55 1.69 15.15
C ASN A 4 -12.71 2.90 14.72
N MET A 5 -11.52 2.62 14.20
CA MET A 5 -10.64 3.66 13.68
C MET A 5 -11.37 4.46 12.59
N PRO A 6 -11.34 5.80 12.65
CA PRO A 6 -11.83 6.64 11.57
C PRO A 6 -11.19 6.26 10.23
N PHE A 7 -11.98 6.22 9.16
CA PHE A 7 -11.52 5.72 7.86
C PHE A 7 -10.39 6.56 7.26
N ASP A 8 -10.41 7.88 7.46
CA ASP A 8 -9.33 8.79 7.06
C ASP A 8 -8.00 8.43 7.72
N ARG A 9 -8.03 8.11 9.02
CA ARG A 9 -6.86 7.65 9.76
C ARG A 9 -6.40 6.28 9.28
N PHE A 10 -7.34 5.35 9.05
CA PHE A 10 -7.02 4.05 8.47
C PHE A 10 -6.30 4.20 7.14
N ALA A 11 -6.87 4.96 6.20
CA ALA A 11 -6.31 5.17 4.87
C ALA A 11 -4.92 5.82 4.94
N LEU A 12 -4.74 6.84 5.79
CA LEU A 12 -3.44 7.48 6.00
C LEU A 12 -2.39 6.49 6.50
N GLU A 13 -2.72 5.70 7.52
CA GLU A 13 -1.79 4.72 8.09
C GLU A 13 -1.44 3.58 7.11
N GLN A 14 -2.39 3.16 6.25
CA GLN A 14 -2.13 2.14 5.22
C GLN A 14 -1.24 2.64 4.08
N VAL A 15 -1.40 3.89 3.62
CA VAL A 15 -0.71 4.41 2.42
C VAL A 15 0.61 5.12 2.76
N ALA A 16 0.64 5.82 3.90
CA ALA A 16 1.71 6.74 4.27
C ALA A 16 2.12 6.64 5.76
N GLY A 17 1.81 5.53 6.43
CA GLY A 17 2.10 5.33 7.85
C GLY A 17 3.58 5.50 8.23
N ASP A 18 4.51 5.17 7.32
CA ASP A 18 5.95 5.37 7.50
C ASP A 18 6.40 6.84 7.50
N LEU A 19 5.60 7.75 6.94
CA LEU A 19 5.88 9.19 6.90
C LEU A 19 5.36 9.93 8.13
N LEU A 20 4.64 9.26 9.04
CA LEU A 20 4.13 9.89 10.24
C LEU A 20 5.27 10.16 11.24
N PRO A 21 5.23 11.31 11.96
CA PRO A 21 6.13 11.55 13.08
C PRO A 21 6.02 10.41 14.10
N HIS A 22 7.15 9.85 14.51
CA HIS A 22 7.21 8.71 15.45
C HIS A 22 6.39 7.49 15.00
N ALA A 23 6.34 7.22 13.68
CA ALA A 23 5.63 6.08 13.11
C ALA A 23 5.88 4.78 13.88
N SER A 24 4.79 4.15 14.34
CA SER A 24 4.82 2.88 15.04
C SER A 24 5.23 1.74 14.10
N MET A 25 5.60 0.57 14.65
CA MET A 25 5.88 -0.59 13.81
C MET A 25 4.69 -1.05 12.98
N SER A 26 3.48 -1.00 13.53
CA SER A 26 2.29 -1.37 12.74
C SER A 26 2.07 -0.43 11.56
N GLN A 27 2.29 0.88 11.73
CA GLN A 27 2.15 1.86 10.65
C GLN A 27 3.20 1.66 9.56
N ARG A 28 4.46 1.41 9.93
CA ARG A 28 5.53 1.13 8.96
C ARG A 28 5.31 -0.20 8.22
N ILE A 29 4.86 -1.23 8.93
CA ILE A 29 4.54 -2.53 8.32
C ILE A 29 3.38 -2.38 7.34
N ALA A 30 2.31 -1.66 7.72
CA ALA A 30 1.16 -1.43 6.85
C ALA A 30 1.55 -0.73 5.54
N SER A 31 2.24 0.41 5.65
CA SER A 31 2.69 1.16 4.47
C SER A 31 3.75 0.43 3.65
N GLY A 32 4.65 -0.32 4.31
CA GLY A 32 5.62 -1.17 3.64
C GLY A 32 4.97 -2.30 2.87
N PHE A 33 3.99 -2.98 3.47
CA PHE A 33 3.23 -4.06 2.82
C PHE A 33 2.43 -3.53 1.63
N ASN A 34 1.79 -2.36 1.74
CA ASN A 34 1.09 -1.73 0.62
C ASN A 34 2.02 -1.38 -0.56
N ARG A 35 3.31 -1.14 -0.31
CA ARG A 35 4.30 -0.84 -1.36
C ARG A 35 5.02 -2.09 -1.87
N ASN A 36 4.83 -3.24 -1.23
CA ASN A 36 5.43 -4.51 -1.61
C ASN A 36 4.60 -5.22 -2.71
N THR A 37 4.31 -4.49 -3.79
CA THR A 37 3.67 -5.00 -5.01
C THR A 37 4.69 -5.76 -5.84
N THR A 38 4.22 -6.70 -6.66
CA THR A 38 5.09 -7.45 -7.56
C THR A 38 5.72 -6.48 -8.57
N TYR A 39 7.02 -6.61 -8.80
CA TYR A 39 7.72 -5.79 -9.80
C TYR A 39 8.18 -6.68 -10.97
N ASN A 40 8.06 -6.17 -12.20
CA ASN A 40 8.44 -6.89 -13.40
C ASN A 40 9.43 -6.05 -14.22
N GLU A 41 10.55 -6.67 -14.61
CA GLU A 41 11.59 -6.09 -15.50
C GLU A 41 11.80 -6.93 -16.77
N GLU A 42 10.86 -7.81 -17.09
CA GLU A 42 10.93 -8.62 -18.30
C GLU A 42 10.92 -7.73 -19.54
N GLY A 43 11.84 -7.99 -20.49
CA GLY A 43 12.04 -7.13 -21.67
C GLY A 43 10.87 -7.03 -22.66
N GLY A 44 9.80 -7.81 -22.47
CA GLY A 44 8.55 -7.71 -23.24
C GLY A 44 7.40 -7.06 -22.48
N SER A 45 7.61 -6.61 -21.24
CA SER A 45 6.58 -5.95 -20.44
C SER A 45 6.25 -4.57 -20.99
N ASP A 46 4.95 -4.26 -21.04
CA ASP A 46 4.44 -2.94 -21.40
C ASP A 46 4.37 -2.05 -20.14
N PRO A 47 5.13 -0.93 -20.06
CA PRO A 47 5.15 -0.07 -18.88
C PRO A 47 3.77 0.48 -18.49
N GLU A 48 2.93 0.82 -19.48
CA GLU A 48 1.60 1.36 -19.27
C GLU A 48 0.64 0.29 -18.72
N GLU A 49 0.73 -0.95 -19.18
CA GLU A 49 -0.01 -2.08 -18.61
C GLU A 49 0.35 -2.27 -17.13
N PHE A 50 1.64 -2.35 -16.83
CA PHE A 50 2.11 -2.65 -15.47
C PHE A 50 1.80 -1.52 -14.47
N GLN A 51 1.71 -0.26 -14.91
CA GLN A 51 1.21 0.82 -14.05
C GLN A 51 -0.22 0.55 -13.54
N VAL A 52 -1.10 0.03 -14.41
CA VAL A 52 -2.47 -0.32 -14.03
C VAL A 52 -2.47 -1.53 -13.11
N VAL A 53 -1.66 -2.55 -13.41
CA VAL A 53 -1.52 -3.76 -12.57
C VAL A 53 -1.09 -3.38 -11.16
N TYR A 54 -0.05 -2.55 -11.00
CA TYR A 54 0.42 -2.10 -9.68
C TYR A 54 -0.66 -1.32 -8.91
N ALA A 55 -1.43 -0.46 -9.60
CA ALA A 55 -2.50 0.29 -8.96
C ALA A 55 -3.62 -0.63 -8.44
N VAL A 56 -4.02 -1.62 -9.25
CA VAL A 56 -5.03 -2.62 -8.88
C VAL A 56 -4.56 -3.47 -7.70
N GLU A 57 -3.33 -4.01 -7.75
CA GLU A 57 -2.77 -4.79 -6.65
C GLU A 57 -2.80 -4.00 -5.35
N ARG A 58 -2.28 -2.77 -5.34
CA ARG A 58 -2.22 -1.94 -4.14
C ARG A 58 -3.59 -1.56 -3.59
N ALA A 59 -4.59 -1.37 -4.46
CA ALA A 59 -5.96 -1.16 -4.05
C ALA A 59 -6.53 -2.43 -3.36
N SER A 60 -6.37 -3.59 -3.99
CA SER A 60 -6.82 -4.88 -3.43
C SER A 60 -6.10 -5.27 -2.14
N THR A 61 -4.81 -4.92 -1.99
CA THR A 61 -4.06 -5.11 -0.74
C THR A 61 -4.63 -4.31 0.43
N THR A 62 -5.27 -3.17 0.15
CA THR A 62 -5.79 -2.26 1.19
C THR A 62 -7.16 -2.70 1.71
N GLY A 63 -7.98 -3.37 0.90
CA GLY A 63 -9.31 -3.83 1.32
C GLY A 63 -10.10 -4.56 0.23
N THR A 64 -11.17 -5.24 0.66
CA THR A 64 -12.14 -5.99 -0.16
C THR A 64 -13.57 -5.57 0.15
#